data_AF-A0A1I0FPX2-F1
#
_entry.id   AF-A0A1I0FPX2-F1
#
_cell.length_a   1.000
_cell.length_b   1.000
_cell.length_c   1.000
_cell.angle_alpha   90.00
_cell.angle_beta   90.00
_cell.angle_gamma   90.00
#
_symmetry.space_group_name_H-M   'P 1'
#
loop_
_entity.id
_entity.type
_entity.pdbx_description
1 polymer ?
#
loop_
_entity_poly.entity_id
_entity_poly.type
_entity_poly.pdbx_seq_one_letter_code
_entity_poly.pdbx_strand_id
1 'polypeptide(L)'
;MQMILNELSANFPVCGREEGKKIMSHFLEVYQEIRKVVMNDSLVMDKHYNSFFLAKDYHISEWRNDPTVDREKQRLFRSIINKAIVYDGREIDDVKIDILSSEFKYKMLNAIGCLIAYETGNFVLSFATHECWKEKFIKGLYSNLYELETVENPRKVAVLNVSKVEDKYHIKTDYLEQINSRYRSVKCGKEILYHSKEWLPSIQFCDNAVRQLQAESNYMNVQQILKKLLELNDYFAELKGNFDVNALKNCTPESEITLKHYKKEHTFRTPSGKEEIFSFHLRFTGTYAGRIFFKPDIENNTCIVAHIGKKLKNQTFH
;
A
#
# COMPACT_ATOMS: atom_id res chain seq x y z
N MET A 1 -1.78 -6.17 2.73
CA MET A 1 -2.71 -5.30 2.00
C MET A 1 -3.74 -4.79 2.99
N GLN A 2 -4.00 -3.50 2.95
CA GLN A 2 -4.89 -2.78 3.84
C GLN A 2 -6.21 -2.52 3.10
N MET A 3 -7.34 -2.78 3.76
CA MET A 3 -8.63 -2.28 3.25
C MET A 3 -8.73 -0.81 3.63
N ILE A 4 -9.04 0.05 2.68
CA ILE A 4 -9.21 1.49 2.90
C ILE A 4 -10.63 1.87 2.51
N LEU A 5 -11.34 2.60 3.35
CA LEU A 5 -12.69 3.04 3.02
C LEU A 5 -12.63 4.15 1.97
N ASN A 6 -13.42 4.03 0.91
CA ASN A 6 -13.75 5.16 0.04
C ASN A 6 -14.80 6.02 0.73
N GLU A 7 -14.36 7.08 1.42
CA GLU A 7 -15.22 7.96 2.20
C GLU A 7 -16.28 8.68 1.35
N LEU A 8 -15.99 8.95 0.08
CA LEU A 8 -16.95 9.60 -0.83
C LEU A 8 -18.15 8.69 -1.12
N SER A 9 -17.99 7.37 -0.98
CA SER A 9 -19.09 6.41 -1.10
C SER A 9 -20.01 6.39 0.12
N ALA A 10 -19.58 6.91 1.27
CA ALA A 10 -20.36 6.95 2.51
C ALA A 10 -21.42 8.07 2.53
N ASN A 11 -21.72 8.67 1.39
CA ASN A 11 -22.87 9.54 1.19
C ASN A 11 -24.04 8.72 0.61
N PHE A 12 -25.12 8.57 1.37
CA PHE A 12 -26.27 7.74 1.01
C PHE A 12 -27.39 8.63 0.44
N PRO A 13 -27.58 8.66 -0.89
CA PRO A 13 -28.58 9.54 -1.53
C PRO A 13 -30.00 8.96 -1.46
N VAL A 14 -30.29 8.06 -0.52
CA VAL A 14 -31.53 7.29 -0.47
C VAL A 14 -32.51 7.86 0.55
N CYS A 15 -33.80 7.84 0.23
CA CYS A 15 -34.85 8.35 1.13
C CYS A 15 -35.40 7.27 2.06
N GLY A 16 -35.35 5.99 1.67
CA GLY A 16 -35.94 4.89 2.42
C GLY A 16 -34.96 4.24 3.40
N ARG A 17 -35.39 4.04 4.66
CA ARG A 17 -34.62 3.31 5.68
C ARG A 17 -34.23 1.90 5.20
N GLU A 18 -35.15 1.19 4.56
CA GLU A 18 -34.92 -0.16 4.04
C GLU A 18 -33.84 -0.20 2.95
N GLU A 19 -33.76 0.83 2.11
CA GLU A 19 -32.71 0.92 1.09
C GLU A 19 -31.33 1.16 1.74
N GLY A 20 -31.26 2.06 2.72
CA GLY A 20 -30.06 2.27 3.53
C GLY A 20 -29.59 1.00 4.25
N LYS A 21 -30.52 0.25 4.84
CA LYS A 21 -30.23 -1.06 5.48
C LYS A 21 -29.68 -2.08 4.50
N LYS A 22 -30.20 -2.14 3.26
CA LYS A 22 -29.73 -3.03 2.20
C LYS A 22 -28.32 -2.68 1.77
N ILE A 23 -28.01 -1.40 1.54
CA ILE A 23 -26.67 -0.96 1.14
C ILE A 23 -25.65 -1.24 2.25
N MET A 24 -25.99 -0.97 3.52
CA MET A 24 -25.14 -1.31 4.66
C MET A 24 -24.92 -2.82 4.78
N SER A 25 -25.99 -3.61 4.65
CA SER A 25 -25.89 -5.08 4.66
C SER A 25 -24.94 -5.59 3.58
N HIS A 26 -25.11 -5.10 2.35
CA HIS A 26 -24.28 -5.45 1.21
C HIS A 26 -22.80 -5.09 1.47
N PHE A 27 -22.52 -3.88 1.96
CA PHE A 27 -21.15 -3.49 2.32
C PHE A 27 -20.52 -4.43 3.35
N LEU A 28 -21.27 -4.82 4.38
CA LEU A 28 -20.79 -5.73 5.42
C LEU A 28 -20.50 -7.14 4.88
N GLU A 29 -21.34 -7.64 3.97
CA GLU A 29 -21.14 -8.92 3.29
C GLU A 29 -19.88 -8.89 2.41
N VAL A 30 -19.68 -7.81 1.64
CA VAL A 30 -18.45 -7.60 0.87
C VAL A 30 -17.23 -7.57 1.80
N TYR A 31 -17.23 -6.75 2.85
CA TYR A 31 -16.14 -6.68 3.82
C TYR A 31 -15.79 -8.06 4.41
N GLN A 32 -16.79 -8.87 4.78
CA GLN A 32 -16.57 -10.22 5.32
C GLN A 32 -15.88 -11.16 4.33
N GLU A 33 -16.20 -11.05 3.05
CA GLU A 33 -15.56 -11.86 2.01
C GLU A 33 -14.15 -11.36 1.72
N ILE A 34 -13.95 -10.04 1.67
CA ILE A 34 -12.63 -9.46 1.38
C ILE A 34 -11.64 -9.72 2.50
N ARG A 35 -12.04 -9.55 3.78
CA ARG A 35 -11.13 -9.78 4.91
C ARG A 35 -10.56 -11.21 4.94
N LYS A 36 -11.30 -12.20 4.41
CA LYS A 36 -10.83 -13.58 4.26
C LYS A 36 -9.76 -13.69 3.17
N VAL A 37 -9.89 -12.91 2.09
CA VAL A 37 -8.92 -12.87 0.98
C VAL A 37 -7.64 -12.15 1.38
N VAL A 38 -7.74 -11.02 2.08
CA VAL A 38 -6.58 -10.21 2.48
C VAL A 38 -5.97 -10.61 3.82
N MET A 39 -6.63 -11.51 4.57
CA MET A 39 -6.26 -11.94 5.91
C MET A 39 -5.99 -10.77 6.87
N ASN A 40 -6.79 -9.71 6.73
CA ASN A 40 -6.72 -8.50 7.52
C ASN A 40 -8.16 -8.07 7.83
N ASP A 41 -8.47 -7.79 9.09
CA ASP A 41 -9.79 -7.36 9.53
C ASP A 41 -9.83 -5.86 9.93
N SER A 42 -8.71 -5.15 9.84
CA SER A 42 -8.68 -3.70 10.02
C SER A 42 -9.10 -2.97 8.74
N LEU A 43 -9.86 -1.88 8.91
CA LEU A 43 -10.28 -0.98 7.85
C LEU A 43 -9.70 0.40 8.15
N VAL A 44 -8.99 0.99 7.19
CA VAL A 44 -8.54 2.39 7.29
C VAL A 44 -9.68 3.31 6.93
N MET A 45 -9.87 4.37 7.70
CA MET A 45 -10.94 5.35 7.52
C MET A 45 -10.36 6.77 7.56
N ASP A 46 -10.98 7.72 6.85
CA ASP A 46 -10.63 9.16 6.92
C ASP A 46 -11.04 9.81 8.26
N LYS A 47 -12.01 9.22 8.96
CA LYS A 47 -12.55 9.72 10.24
C LYS A 47 -13.22 8.60 11.03
N HIS A 48 -13.69 8.93 12.24
CA HIS A 48 -14.55 8.02 12.99
C HIS A 48 -15.97 7.97 12.42
N TYR A 49 -16.38 6.83 11.87
CA TYR A 49 -17.73 6.58 11.31
C TYR A 49 -18.78 6.28 12.39
N ASN A 50 -18.76 7.04 13.47
CA ASN A 50 -19.78 6.97 14.53
C ASN A 50 -21.03 7.78 14.22
N SER A 51 -20.96 8.66 13.21
CA SER A 51 -22.02 9.61 12.87
C SER A 51 -22.06 9.87 11.36
N PHE A 52 -23.03 9.27 10.67
CA PHE A 52 -23.39 9.53 9.28
C PHE A 52 -24.79 8.98 8.98
N PHE A 53 -25.40 9.46 7.90
CA PHE A 53 -26.74 9.05 7.46
C PHE A 53 -26.68 7.85 6.50
N LEU A 54 -27.53 6.86 6.74
CA LEU A 54 -27.76 5.72 5.85
C LEU A 54 -28.95 5.95 4.91
N ALA A 55 -29.84 6.87 5.27
CA ALA A 55 -30.92 7.39 4.43
C ALA A 55 -31.34 8.76 4.98
N LYS A 56 -32.24 9.44 4.27
CA LYS A 56 -32.90 10.65 4.78
C LYS A 56 -33.49 10.37 6.18
N ASP A 57 -33.07 11.16 7.16
CA ASP A 57 -33.51 11.07 8.57
C ASP A 57 -33.33 9.67 9.18
N TYR A 58 -32.29 8.94 8.74
CA TYR A 58 -31.90 7.65 9.29
C TYR A 58 -30.41 7.57 9.54
N HIS A 59 -30.04 7.71 10.79
CA HIS A 59 -28.66 7.81 11.23
C HIS A 59 -28.04 6.45 11.57
N ILE A 60 -26.73 6.30 11.42
CA ILE A 60 -26.01 5.07 11.79
C ILE A 60 -26.23 4.68 13.27
N SER A 61 -26.42 5.65 14.16
CA SER A 61 -26.74 5.36 15.57
C SER A 61 -28.12 4.72 15.74
N GLU A 62 -29.10 5.08 14.92
CA GLU A 62 -30.41 4.44 14.90
C GLU A 62 -30.27 3.02 14.35
N TRP A 63 -29.57 2.83 13.23
CA TRP A 63 -29.32 1.51 12.63
C TRP A 63 -28.63 0.53 13.59
N ARG A 64 -27.67 1.02 14.40
CA ARG A 64 -26.97 0.21 15.42
C ARG A 64 -27.86 -0.31 16.54
N ASN A 65 -29.03 0.29 16.73
CA ASN A 65 -30.01 -0.02 17.78
C ASN A 65 -31.36 -0.48 17.20
N ASP A 66 -31.48 -0.56 15.88
CA ASP A 66 -32.72 -0.90 15.20
C ASP A 66 -33.01 -2.41 15.40
N PRO A 67 -34.14 -2.78 16.02
CA PRO A 67 -34.48 -4.18 16.29
C PRO A 67 -34.80 -4.98 15.02
N THR A 68 -35.04 -4.31 13.88
CA THR A 68 -35.31 -4.96 12.59
C THR A 68 -34.05 -5.33 11.83
N VAL A 69 -32.88 -4.84 12.28
CA VAL A 69 -31.59 -5.15 11.66
C VAL A 69 -30.99 -6.39 12.32
N ASP A 70 -30.44 -7.28 11.51
CA ASP A 70 -29.73 -8.48 11.98
C ASP A 70 -28.64 -8.12 13.00
N ARG A 71 -28.73 -8.74 14.19
CA ARG A 71 -27.82 -8.52 15.31
C ARG A 71 -26.38 -8.88 14.96
N GLU A 72 -26.13 -9.87 14.11
CA GLU A 72 -24.78 -10.22 13.65
C GLU A 72 -24.19 -9.14 12.75
N LYS A 73 -25.00 -8.51 11.89
CA LYS A 73 -24.56 -7.34 11.09
C LYS A 73 -24.20 -6.16 11.97
N GLN A 74 -25.01 -5.87 13.01
CA GLN A 74 -24.69 -4.84 14.00
C GLN A 74 -23.40 -5.14 14.76
N ARG A 75 -23.20 -6.39 15.20
CA ARG A 75 -21.97 -6.84 15.89
C ARG A 75 -20.74 -6.71 15.00
N LEU A 76 -20.86 -7.12 13.74
CA LEU A 76 -19.80 -7.00 12.75
C LEU A 76 -19.41 -5.54 12.54
N PHE A 77 -20.37 -4.65 12.30
CA PHE A 77 -20.06 -3.22 12.12
C PHE A 77 -19.37 -2.64 13.35
N ARG A 78 -19.81 -2.98 14.56
CA ARG A 78 -19.13 -2.58 15.81
C ARG A 78 -17.69 -3.09 15.86
N SER A 79 -17.46 -4.35 15.46
CA SER A 79 -16.11 -4.91 15.37
C SER A 79 -15.24 -4.18 14.35
N ILE A 80 -15.80 -3.75 13.22
CA ILE A 80 -15.06 -2.98 12.21
C ILE A 80 -14.62 -1.65 12.82
N ILE A 81 -15.54 -0.90 13.42
CA ILE A 81 -15.24 0.41 14.01
C ILE A 81 -14.20 0.31 15.13
N ASN A 82 -14.27 -0.71 15.98
CA ASN A 82 -13.31 -0.89 17.08
C ASN A 82 -11.90 -1.27 16.61
N LYS A 83 -11.77 -1.92 15.45
CA LYS A 83 -10.49 -2.32 14.85
C LYS A 83 -10.02 -1.35 13.76
N ALA A 84 -10.82 -0.33 13.45
CA ALA A 84 -10.52 0.60 12.38
C ALA A 84 -9.29 1.44 12.74
N ILE A 85 -8.46 1.69 11.74
CA ILE A 85 -7.37 2.65 11.83
C ILE A 85 -7.91 3.95 11.26
N VAL A 86 -8.16 4.93 12.12
CA VAL A 86 -8.57 6.25 11.66
C VAL A 86 -7.33 7.04 11.28
N TYR A 87 -7.28 7.43 10.01
CA TYR A 87 -6.26 8.31 9.49
C TYR A 87 -6.49 9.72 10.05
N ASP A 88 -5.48 10.25 10.73
CA ASP A 88 -5.50 11.58 11.34
C ASP A 88 -4.27 12.41 10.93
N GLY A 89 -3.70 12.11 9.76
CA GLY A 89 -2.44 12.70 9.30
C GLY A 89 -1.19 12.00 9.82
N ARG A 90 -1.32 10.95 10.66
CA ARG A 90 -0.20 10.09 11.08
C ARG A 90 0.10 9.00 10.03
N GLU A 91 1.30 8.43 10.13
CA GLU A 91 1.79 7.41 9.19
C GLU A 91 0.87 6.18 9.18
N ILE A 92 0.43 5.76 7.99
CA ILE A 92 -0.17 4.45 7.79
C ILE A 92 0.93 3.57 7.26
N ASP A 93 1.15 2.41 7.90
CA ASP A 93 2.18 1.49 7.45
C ASP A 93 3.54 2.21 7.32
N ASP A 94 3.92 3.10 8.25
CA ASP A 94 5.15 3.91 8.20
C ASP A 94 5.40 4.68 6.87
N VAL A 95 4.34 4.83 6.06
CA VAL A 95 4.26 5.74 4.92
C VAL A 95 3.66 7.01 5.47
N LYS A 96 4.50 8.03 5.60
CA LYS A 96 4.03 9.40 5.79
C LYS A 96 3.35 9.83 4.49
N ILE A 97 2.04 9.72 4.48
CA ILE A 97 1.20 10.30 3.43
C ILE A 97 1.14 11.78 3.77
N ASP A 98 1.87 12.58 3.02
CA ASP A 98 1.84 14.02 3.19
C ASP A 98 0.62 14.59 2.45
N ILE A 99 -0.52 14.54 3.11
CA ILE A 99 -1.78 15.13 2.63
C ILE A 99 -1.71 16.64 2.42
N LEU A 100 -0.69 17.33 2.92
CA LEU A 100 -0.49 18.75 2.65
C LEU A 100 0.13 18.98 1.28
N SER A 101 0.88 18.01 0.77
CA SER A 101 1.59 18.11 -0.50
C SER A 101 1.06 17.18 -1.58
N SER A 102 0.27 16.17 -1.24
CA SER A 102 -0.29 15.21 -2.20
C SER A 102 -1.82 15.22 -2.16
N GLU A 103 -2.46 15.24 -3.32
CA GLU A 103 -3.91 15.15 -3.45
C GLU A 103 -4.32 14.07 -4.45
N PHE A 104 -5.44 13.40 -4.16
CA PHE A 104 -6.18 12.61 -5.14
C PHE A 104 -7.57 13.22 -5.27
N LYS A 105 -7.90 13.71 -6.46
CA LYS A 105 -9.22 14.27 -6.78
C LYS A 105 -10.03 13.30 -7.61
N TYR A 106 -11.20 12.93 -7.08
CA TYR A 106 -12.26 12.33 -7.87
C TYR A 106 -13.22 13.43 -8.31
N LYS A 107 -13.23 13.73 -9.62
CA LYS A 107 -13.88 14.94 -10.17
C LYS A 107 -13.32 16.19 -9.48
N MET A 108 -14.11 16.86 -8.63
CA MET A 108 -13.71 18.05 -7.86
C MET A 108 -13.55 17.78 -6.35
N LEU A 109 -13.76 16.54 -5.91
CA LEU A 109 -13.73 16.18 -4.50
C LEU A 109 -12.40 15.54 -4.16
N ASN A 110 -11.83 15.92 -3.02
CA ASN A 110 -10.68 15.24 -2.44
C ASN A 110 -11.12 13.85 -1.97
N ALA A 111 -10.44 12.82 -2.46
CA ALA A 111 -10.68 11.42 -2.14
C ALA A 111 -9.51 10.90 -1.30
N ILE A 112 -9.57 11.10 0.01
CA ILE A 112 -8.54 10.70 0.99
C ILE A 112 -8.31 9.19 0.95
N GLY A 113 -9.37 8.39 0.93
CA GLY A 113 -9.24 6.93 0.84
C GLY A 113 -8.54 6.49 -0.44
N CYS A 114 -8.83 7.16 -1.57
CA CYS A 114 -8.15 6.89 -2.85
C CYS A 114 -6.69 7.35 -2.83
N LEU A 115 -6.38 8.50 -2.21
CA LEU A 115 -5.00 8.96 -2.01
C LEU A 115 -4.20 7.94 -1.20
N ILE A 116 -4.73 7.51 -0.04
CA ILE A 116 -4.07 6.52 0.81
C ILE A 116 -3.84 5.23 0.02
N ALA A 117 -4.87 4.73 -0.67
CA ALA A 117 -4.77 3.49 -1.43
C ALA A 117 -3.76 3.59 -2.57
N TYR A 118 -3.75 4.73 -3.27
CA TYR A 118 -2.80 5.00 -4.33
C TYR A 118 -1.37 5.03 -3.78
N GLU A 119 -1.06 5.83 -2.76
CA GLU A 119 0.29 5.96 -2.19
C GLU A 119 0.82 4.62 -1.63
N THR A 120 -0.04 3.90 -0.91
CA THR A 120 0.33 2.65 -0.23
C THR A 120 0.22 1.41 -1.12
N GLY A 121 -0.30 1.54 -2.35
CA GLY A 121 -0.49 0.42 -3.27
C GLY A 121 -1.53 -0.60 -2.76
N ASN A 122 -2.57 -0.08 -2.11
CA ASN A 122 -3.72 -0.82 -1.60
C ASN A 122 -4.97 -0.52 -2.47
N PHE A 123 -6.15 -0.97 -2.02
CA PHE A 123 -7.42 -0.77 -2.71
C PHE A 123 -8.42 -0.08 -1.81
N VAL A 124 -9.48 0.47 -2.41
CA VAL A 124 -10.59 1.05 -1.67
C VAL A 124 -11.80 0.11 -1.62
N LEU A 125 -12.49 0.11 -0.49
CA LEU A 125 -13.77 -0.53 -0.26
C LEU A 125 -14.85 0.55 -0.28
N SER A 126 -15.86 0.40 -1.14
CA SER A 126 -16.93 1.39 -1.31
C SER A 126 -18.28 0.85 -0.86
N PHE A 127 -19.10 1.72 -0.28
CA PHE A 127 -20.54 1.50 -0.24
C PHE A 127 -21.12 1.61 -1.65
N ALA A 128 -22.03 0.71 -2.01
CA ALA A 128 -22.70 0.72 -3.31
C ALA A 128 -23.85 1.76 -3.37
N THR A 129 -23.61 2.98 -2.88
CA THR A 129 -24.58 4.09 -2.80
C THR A 129 -24.86 4.76 -4.14
N HIS A 130 -23.95 4.61 -5.12
CA HIS A 130 -24.08 5.17 -6.45
C HIS A 130 -23.38 4.27 -7.48
N GLU A 131 -23.82 4.28 -8.74
CA GLU A 131 -23.23 3.44 -9.81
C GLU A 131 -21.72 3.68 -9.99
N CYS A 132 -21.25 4.91 -9.83
CA CYS A 132 -19.84 5.23 -9.93
C CYS A 132 -18.97 4.54 -8.86
N TRP A 133 -19.56 4.12 -7.74
CA TRP A 133 -18.88 3.36 -6.70
C TRP A 133 -18.94 1.85 -6.93
N LYS A 134 -19.62 1.40 -8.00
CA LYS A 134 -19.66 0.00 -8.45
C LYS A 134 -18.65 -0.31 -9.54
N GLU A 135 -17.95 0.71 -10.05
CA GLU A 135 -16.90 0.58 -11.06
C GLU A 135 -15.67 -0.12 -10.47
N LYS A 136 -14.98 -0.95 -11.28
CA LYS A 136 -13.76 -1.67 -10.86
C LYS A 136 -12.65 -0.72 -10.42
N PHE A 137 -12.55 0.46 -11.05
CA PHE A 137 -11.50 1.43 -10.77
C PHE A 137 -12.09 2.80 -10.49
N ILE A 138 -11.67 3.44 -9.39
CA ILE A 138 -11.91 4.87 -9.18
C ILE A 138 -10.82 5.63 -9.93
N LYS A 139 -11.21 6.31 -11.01
CA LYS A 139 -10.33 7.16 -11.81
C LYS A 139 -10.31 8.57 -11.23
N GLY A 140 -9.11 9.14 -11.08
CA GLY A 140 -8.95 10.47 -10.54
C GLY A 140 -7.70 11.17 -11.05
N LEU A 141 -7.47 12.34 -10.48
CA LEU A 141 -6.33 13.20 -10.73
C LEU A 141 -5.45 13.21 -9.48
N TYR A 142 -4.18 12.87 -9.65
CA TYR A 142 -3.17 12.92 -8.59
C TYR A 142 -2.20 14.06 -8.85
N SER A 143 -1.81 14.78 -7.81
CA SER A 143 -0.74 15.78 -7.88
C SER A 143 0.07 15.78 -6.58
N ASN A 144 1.34 16.12 -6.69
CA ASN A 144 2.29 16.18 -5.59
C ASN A 144 3.15 17.44 -5.70
N LEU A 145 3.22 18.27 -4.65
CA LEU A 145 3.97 19.53 -4.62
C LEU A 145 5.49 19.35 -4.72
N TYR A 146 6.02 18.14 -4.49
CA TYR A 146 7.45 17.85 -4.53
C TYR A 146 7.92 17.25 -5.86
N GLU A 147 7.00 16.86 -6.73
CA GLU A 147 7.32 16.42 -8.08
C GLU A 147 7.36 17.64 -9.02
N LEU A 148 8.19 17.60 -10.07
CA LEU A 148 8.32 18.65 -11.09
C LEU A 148 6.99 18.97 -11.82
N GLU A 149 5.93 18.20 -11.55
CA GLU A 149 4.56 18.47 -11.94
C GLU A 149 3.94 19.43 -10.91
N THR A 150 3.88 20.72 -11.25
CA THR A 150 3.15 21.71 -10.45
C THR A 150 1.67 21.35 -10.34
N VAL A 151 0.95 21.95 -9.38
CA VAL A 151 -0.52 21.87 -9.22
C VAL A 151 -1.30 22.09 -10.54
N GLU A 152 -0.65 22.69 -11.55
CA GLU A 152 -1.20 22.98 -12.86
C GLU A 152 -1.29 21.77 -13.82
N ASN A 153 -0.62 20.64 -13.56
CA ASN A 153 -0.69 19.44 -14.41
C ASN A 153 -0.85 18.12 -13.63
N PRO A 154 -2.06 17.81 -13.13
CA PRO A 154 -2.29 16.59 -12.39
C PRO A 154 -2.27 15.33 -13.28
N ARG A 155 -1.67 14.25 -12.77
CA ARG A 155 -1.61 12.94 -13.41
C ARG A 155 -2.93 12.20 -13.31
N LYS A 156 -3.39 11.63 -14.43
CA LYS A 156 -4.53 10.70 -14.43
C LYS A 156 -4.10 9.36 -13.82
N VAL A 157 -4.76 8.96 -12.74
CA VAL A 157 -4.49 7.73 -12.00
C VAL A 157 -5.77 6.94 -11.76
N ALA A 158 -5.62 5.67 -11.37
CA ALA A 158 -6.74 4.79 -11.06
C ALA A 158 -6.40 3.94 -9.82
N VAL A 159 -7.40 3.74 -8.96
CA VAL A 159 -7.30 2.90 -7.76
C VAL A 159 -8.31 1.77 -7.86
N LEU A 160 -7.89 0.55 -7.53
CA LEU A 160 -8.80 -0.60 -7.49
C LEU A 160 -9.89 -0.36 -6.44
N ASN A 161 -11.13 -0.56 -6.86
CA ASN A 161 -12.32 -0.41 -6.04
C ASN A 161 -12.99 -1.77 -5.84
N VAL A 162 -13.54 -1.95 -4.65
CA VAL A 162 -14.23 -3.15 -4.25
C VAL A 162 -15.56 -2.75 -3.65
N SER A 163 -16.65 -3.18 -4.28
CA SER A 163 -18.01 -2.79 -3.92
C SER A 163 -18.99 -3.96 -3.98
N LYS A 164 -18.57 -5.10 -4.54
CA LYS A 164 -19.36 -6.32 -4.69
C LYS A 164 -18.52 -7.53 -4.28
N VAL A 165 -19.16 -8.64 -3.96
CA VAL A 165 -18.47 -9.86 -3.49
C VAL A 165 -17.59 -10.43 -4.60
N GLU A 166 -18.02 -10.31 -5.85
CA GLU A 166 -17.32 -10.80 -7.04
C GLU A 166 -15.99 -10.05 -7.26
N ASP A 167 -15.89 -8.80 -6.81
CA ASP A 167 -14.67 -7.99 -6.95
C ASP A 167 -13.49 -8.62 -6.19
N LYS A 168 -13.73 -9.55 -5.25
CA LYS A 168 -12.69 -10.33 -4.57
C LYS A 168 -11.79 -11.09 -5.55
N TYR A 169 -12.30 -11.44 -6.73
CA TYR A 169 -11.49 -12.06 -7.77
C TYR A 169 -10.52 -11.07 -8.41
N HIS A 170 -10.85 -9.78 -8.51
CA HIS A 170 -9.93 -8.76 -9.00
C HIS A 170 -8.83 -8.42 -8.01
N ILE A 171 -9.13 -8.47 -6.71
CA ILE A 171 -8.10 -8.45 -5.66
C ILE A 171 -7.17 -9.66 -5.84
N LYS A 172 -7.69 -10.81 -6.30
CA LYS A 172 -6.85 -11.95 -6.61
C LYS A 172 -6.05 -11.77 -7.91
N THR A 173 -6.64 -11.25 -8.98
CA THR A 173 -5.97 -11.13 -10.28
C THR A 173 -4.91 -10.01 -10.26
N ASP A 174 -5.23 -8.79 -9.85
CA ASP A 174 -4.30 -7.65 -10.00
C ASP A 174 -3.22 -7.59 -8.88
N TYR A 175 -3.51 -8.10 -7.66
CA TYR A 175 -2.54 -8.15 -6.55
C TYR A 175 -1.81 -9.51 -6.45
N LEU A 176 -2.35 -10.61 -7.00
CA LEU A 176 -1.72 -11.94 -6.93
C LEU A 176 -1.12 -12.42 -8.24
N GLU A 177 -1.51 -11.90 -9.41
CA GLU A 177 -0.71 -12.15 -10.63
C GLU A 177 0.65 -11.46 -10.56
N GLN A 178 0.78 -10.34 -9.83
CA GLN A 178 2.10 -9.72 -9.59
C GLN A 178 2.96 -10.45 -8.54
N ILE A 179 2.37 -11.16 -7.58
CA ILE A 179 3.14 -11.85 -6.53
C ILE A 179 3.22 -13.36 -6.77
N ASN A 180 2.62 -13.92 -7.83
CA ASN A 180 2.66 -15.36 -8.13
C ASN A 180 2.14 -16.24 -6.96
N SER A 181 1.19 -17.13 -7.24
CA SER A 181 0.72 -18.13 -6.26
C SER A 181 1.86 -18.95 -5.63
N ARG A 182 2.99 -19.06 -6.35
CA ARG A 182 4.27 -19.68 -5.95
C ARG A 182 4.96 -19.01 -4.74
N TYR A 183 4.83 -17.70 -4.54
CA TYR A 183 5.59 -16.98 -3.52
C TYR A 183 4.85 -16.79 -2.19
N ARG A 184 3.54 -17.11 -2.18
CA ARG A 184 2.71 -17.09 -0.97
C ARG A 184 3.08 -18.17 0.05
N SER A 185 3.72 -19.25 -0.40
CA SER A 185 4.23 -20.27 0.52
C SER A 185 5.50 -19.84 1.23
N VAL A 186 6.13 -18.73 0.82
CA VAL A 186 7.40 -18.25 1.39
C VAL A 186 7.16 -17.68 2.78
N LYS A 187 7.61 -18.39 3.82
CA LYS A 187 7.34 -18.02 5.22
C LYS A 187 8.49 -17.27 5.89
N CYS A 188 9.70 -17.39 5.37
CA CYS A 188 10.89 -16.77 5.96
C CYS A 188 11.86 -16.27 4.87
N GLY A 189 12.74 -15.33 5.22
CA GLY A 189 13.69 -14.79 4.26
C GLY A 189 14.77 -15.80 3.81
N LYS A 190 14.96 -16.90 4.55
CA LYS A 190 15.81 -18.03 4.11
C LYS A 190 15.28 -18.69 2.83
N GLU A 191 13.97 -18.78 2.67
CA GLU A 191 13.35 -19.34 1.46
C GLU A 191 13.54 -18.41 0.25
N ILE A 192 13.47 -17.08 0.45
CA ILE A 192 13.82 -16.10 -0.59
C ILE A 192 15.26 -16.33 -1.06
N LEU A 193 16.20 -16.47 -0.13
CA LEU A 193 17.61 -16.71 -0.46
C LEU A 193 17.82 -18.04 -1.17
N TYR A 194 17.14 -19.10 -0.72
CA TYR A 194 17.22 -20.44 -1.33
C TYR A 194 16.82 -20.40 -2.82
N HIS A 195 15.80 -19.63 -3.16
CA HIS A 195 15.33 -19.49 -4.54
C HIS A 195 15.88 -18.27 -5.28
N SER A 196 16.75 -17.46 -4.65
CA SER A 196 17.22 -16.17 -5.19
C SER A 196 17.76 -16.24 -6.62
N LYS A 197 18.57 -17.26 -6.94
CA LYS A 197 19.12 -17.44 -8.29
C LYS A 197 18.06 -17.67 -9.37
N GLU A 198 16.94 -18.28 -8.99
CA GLU A 198 15.84 -18.58 -9.91
C GLU A 198 14.87 -17.40 -10.01
N TRP A 199 14.52 -16.78 -8.88
CA TRP A 199 13.47 -15.77 -8.82
C TRP A 199 13.97 -14.34 -9.00
N LEU A 200 15.23 -14.08 -8.66
CA LEU A 200 15.83 -12.75 -8.62
C LEU A 200 17.17 -12.73 -9.38
N PRO A 201 17.23 -13.22 -10.63
CA PRO A 201 18.49 -13.33 -11.38
C PRO A 201 19.18 -11.98 -11.64
N SER A 202 18.43 -10.88 -11.65
CA SER A 202 18.97 -9.52 -11.84
C SER A 202 19.37 -8.84 -10.52
N ILE A 203 19.38 -9.58 -9.40
CA ILE A 203 19.77 -9.07 -8.08
C ILE A 203 20.99 -9.80 -7.55
N GLN A 204 21.98 -9.02 -7.12
CA GLN A 204 23.13 -9.50 -6.37
C GLN A 204 23.04 -9.04 -4.92
N PHE A 205 23.11 -9.94 -3.96
CA PHE A 205 23.05 -9.59 -2.54
C PHE A 205 24.44 -9.42 -1.93
N CYS A 206 24.66 -8.35 -1.17
CA CYS A 206 25.81 -8.27 -0.25
C CYS A 206 25.57 -9.13 1.00
N ASP A 207 26.66 -9.51 1.68
CA ASP A 207 26.62 -10.33 2.91
C ASP A 207 25.72 -9.75 4.01
N ASN A 208 25.60 -8.42 4.08
CA ASN A 208 24.73 -7.76 5.04
C ASN A 208 23.24 -8.03 4.74
N ALA A 209 22.81 -7.85 3.49
CA ALA A 209 21.44 -8.16 3.06
C ALA A 209 21.11 -9.65 3.22
N VAL A 210 22.08 -10.54 2.93
CA VAL A 210 21.93 -11.99 3.16
C VAL A 210 21.65 -12.28 4.64
N ARG A 211 22.47 -11.75 5.55
CA ARG A 211 22.27 -11.95 7.00
C ARG A 211 20.92 -11.43 7.48
N GLN A 212 20.46 -10.30 6.94
CA GLN A 212 19.16 -9.71 7.30
C GLN A 212 17.98 -10.56 6.81
N LEU A 213 18.03 -11.05 5.56
CA LEU A 213 17.04 -11.99 5.05
C LEU A 213 17.03 -13.30 5.85
N GLN A 214 18.18 -13.83 6.24
CA GLN A 214 18.25 -15.05 7.07
C GLN A 214 17.60 -14.89 8.44
N ALA A 215 17.64 -13.68 9.01
CA ALA A 215 17.08 -13.35 10.31
C ALA A 215 15.58 -13.02 10.26
N GLU A 216 15.06 -12.60 9.11
CA GLU A 216 13.67 -12.21 8.95
C GLU A 216 12.74 -13.42 8.86
N SER A 217 11.85 -13.54 9.85
CA SER A 217 10.90 -14.65 10.01
C SER A 217 9.46 -14.18 10.15
N ASN A 218 9.22 -12.87 10.22
CA ASN A 218 7.88 -12.34 10.24
C ASN A 218 7.28 -12.42 8.83
N TYR A 219 6.24 -13.22 8.68
CA TYR A 219 5.57 -13.47 7.40
C TYR A 219 5.20 -12.17 6.65
N MET A 220 4.69 -11.15 7.35
CA MET A 220 4.30 -9.89 6.72
C MET A 220 5.50 -9.14 6.15
N ASN A 221 6.61 -9.07 6.89
CA ASN A 221 7.85 -8.44 6.42
C ASN A 221 8.42 -9.20 5.21
N VAL A 222 8.48 -10.53 5.30
CA VAL A 222 9.00 -11.41 4.24
C VAL A 222 8.26 -11.18 2.93
N GLN A 223 6.92 -11.16 2.97
CA GLN A 223 6.11 -10.95 1.77
C GLN A 223 6.32 -9.57 1.14
N GLN A 224 6.51 -8.53 1.96
CA GLN A 224 6.73 -7.16 1.50
C GLN A 224 8.14 -6.96 0.92
N ILE A 225 9.15 -7.57 1.55
CA ILE A 225 10.52 -7.61 1.04
C ILE A 225 10.54 -8.33 -0.31
N LEU A 226 9.95 -9.53 -0.38
CA LEU A 226 9.92 -10.32 -1.61
C LEU A 226 9.24 -9.58 -2.76
N LYS A 227 8.11 -8.92 -2.49
CA LYS A 227 7.43 -8.05 -3.46
C LYS A 227 8.38 -7.00 -4.04
N LYS A 228 9.08 -6.25 -3.18
CA LYS A 228 10.00 -5.20 -3.62
C LYS A 228 11.23 -5.73 -4.34
N LEU A 229 11.71 -6.91 -3.98
CA LEU A 229 12.78 -7.57 -4.70
C LEU A 229 12.34 -8.02 -6.10
N LEU A 230 11.11 -8.52 -6.26
CA LEU A 230 10.58 -8.89 -7.58
C LEU A 230 10.39 -7.66 -8.47
N GLU A 231 9.78 -6.58 -7.95
CA GLU A 231 9.64 -5.31 -8.68
C GLU A 231 11.01 -4.78 -9.15
N LEU A 232 12.02 -4.84 -8.27
CA LEU A 232 13.37 -4.43 -8.58
C LEU A 232 14.03 -5.34 -9.62
N ASN A 233 13.87 -6.66 -9.47
CA ASN A 233 14.41 -7.65 -10.41
C ASN A 233 13.85 -7.44 -11.82
N ASP A 234 12.54 -7.32 -11.96
CA ASP A 234 11.86 -7.20 -13.24
C ASP A 234 12.26 -5.91 -13.96
N TYR A 235 12.34 -4.81 -13.20
CA TYR A 235 12.83 -3.54 -13.71
C TYR A 235 14.25 -3.67 -14.30
N PHE A 236 15.19 -4.29 -13.57
CA PHE A 236 16.56 -4.43 -14.05
C PHE A 236 16.69 -5.45 -15.19
N ALA A 237 15.87 -6.51 -15.18
CA ALA A 237 15.81 -7.48 -16.28
C ALA A 237 15.38 -6.85 -17.61
N GLU A 238 14.51 -5.84 -17.57
CA GLU A 238 14.00 -5.13 -18.76
C GLU A 238 14.71 -3.80 -19.05
N LEU A 239 15.71 -3.42 -18.25
CA LEU A 239 16.36 -2.13 -18.33
C LEU A 239 16.98 -1.90 -19.72
N LYS A 240 16.61 -0.77 -20.34
CA LYS A 240 17.20 -0.28 -21.59
C LYS A 240 17.80 1.09 -21.36
N GLY A 241 19.11 1.15 -21.24
CA GLY A 241 19.85 2.40 -21.00
C GLY A 241 20.02 2.72 -19.52
N ASN A 242 19.83 3.98 -19.14
CA ASN A 242 20.13 4.43 -17.78
C ASN A 242 19.02 4.08 -16.78
N PHE A 243 19.42 3.94 -15.52
CA PHE A 243 18.49 3.82 -14.40
C PHE A 243 17.65 5.09 -14.25
N ASP A 244 16.33 4.91 -14.28
CA ASP A 244 15.33 5.94 -13.99
C ASP A 244 14.69 5.64 -12.62
N VAL A 245 15.00 6.51 -11.65
CA VAL A 245 14.49 6.40 -10.28
C VAL A 245 12.97 6.51 -10.22
N ASN A 246 12.33 7.23 -11.16
CA ASN A 246 10.89 7.48 -11.16
C ASN A 246 10.08 6.31 -11.73
N ALA A 247 10.74 5.38 -12.43
CA ALA A 247 10.09 4.19 -12.96
C ALA A 247 9.75 3.17 -11.85
N LEU A 248 10.46 3.22 -10.72
CA LEU A 248 10.21 2.37 -9.56
C LEU A 248 9.45 3.12 -8.47
N LYS A 249 8.24 2.67 -8.15
CA LYS A 249 7.43 3.27 -7.10
C LYS A 249 8.10 3.17 -5.73
N ASN A 250 8.09 4.27 -4.97
CA ASN A 250 8.71 4.41 -3.66
C ASN A 250 10.23 4.26 -3.68
N CYS A 251 10.86 4.51 -4.83
CA CYS A 251 12.31 4.60 -4.96
C CYS A 251 12.76 6.04 -4.81
N THR A 252 13.70 6.28 -3.90
CA THR A 252 14.31 7.61 -3.72
C THR A 252 15.79 7.46 -3.39
N PRO A 253 16.65 8.41 -3.81
CA PRO A 253 18.01 8.49 -3.29
C PRO A 253 18.01 9.11 -1.88
N GLU A 254 19.02 8.79 -1.09
CA GLU A 254 19.38 9.57 0.09
C GLU A 254 19.93 10.95 -0.29
N SER A 255 19.73 11.93 0.58
CA SER A 255 20.21 13.29 0.34
C SER A 255 21.74 13.36 0.37
N GLU A 256 22.32 14.26 -0.42
CA GLU A 256 23.78 14.48 -0.42
C GLU A 256 24.32 14.79 0.97
N ILE A 257 23.56 15.56 1.76
CA ILE A 257 23.95 15.93 3.12
C ILE A 257 23.97 14.70 4.03
N THR A 258 22.99 13.79 3.89
CA THR A 258 22.98 12.51 4.60
C THR A 258 24.19 11.67 4.21
N LEU A 259 24.47 11.52 2.91
CA LEU A 259 25.60 10.72 2.43
C LEU A 259 26.95 11.30 2.84
N LYS A 260 27.04 12.62 3.04
CA LYS A 260 28.25 13.27 3.57
C LYS A 260 28.47 12.98 5.06
N HIS A 261 27.41 13.06 5.88
CA HIS A 261 27.52 12.88 7.34
C HIS A 261 27.54 11.41 7.76
N TYR A 262 26.79 10.56 7.06
CA TYR A 262 26.63 9.13 7.37
C TYR A 262 27.25 8.24 6.29
N LYS A 263 28.31 8.72 5.64
CA LYS A 263 28.99 7.99 4.55
C LYS A 263 29.27 6.54 4.92
N LYS A 264 29.75 6.30 6.14
CA LYS A 264 30.15 4.98 6.62
C LYS A 264 28.95 4.02 6.72
N GLU A 265 27.80 4.49 7.18
CA GLU A 265 26.58 3.71 7.33
C GLU A 265 25.96 3.35 5.99
N HIS A 266 26.21 4.15 4.95
CA HIS A 266 25.73 3.92 3.59
C HIS A 266 26.79 3.29 2.68
N THR A 267 27.98 2.97 3.21
CA THR A 267 29.04 2.27 2.48
C THR A 267 28.98 0.78 2.79
N PHE A 268 28.93 -0.04 1.76
CA PHE A 268 28.89 -1.49 1.88
C PHE A 268 29.88 -2.15 0.95
N ARG A 269 30.44 -3.27 1.39
CA ARG A 269 31.22 -4.16 0.56
C ARG A 269 30.33 -4.86 -0.46
N THR A 270 30.60 -4.65 -1.74
CA THR A 270 29.92 -5.30 -2.87
C THR A 270 30.37 -6.75 -3.01
N PRO A 271 29.66 -7.59 -3.79
CA PRO A 271 30.08 -8.96 -4.10
C PRO A 271 31.45 -9.05 -4.78
N SER A 272 31.89 -7.99 -5.49
CA SER A 272 33.24 -7.90 -6.06
C SER A 272 34.32 -7.55 -5.04
N GLY A 273 33.94 -7.31 -3.78
CA GLY A 273 34.82 -7.00 -2.67
C GLY A 273 35.16 -5.52 -2.51
N LYS A 274 34.63 -4.63 -3.37
CA LYS A 274 34.84 -3.17 -3.31
C LYS A 274 33.90 -2.53 -2.31
N GLU A 275 34.37 -1.50 -1.60
CA GLU A 275 33.53 -0.68 -0.73
C GLU A 275 32.89 0.45 -1.53
N GLU A 276 31.55 0.49 -1.57
CA GLU A 276 30.82 1.46 -2.38
C GLU A 276 29.66 2.06 -1.59
N ILE A 277 29.30 3.30 -1.93
CA ILE A 277 28.17 4.00 -1.31
C ILE A 277 26.87 3.62 -2.03
N PHE A 278 25.86 3.30 -1.25
CA PHE A 278 24.51 2.95 -1.70
C PHE A 278 23.56 4.09 -1.34
N SER A 279 23.13 4.86 -2.34
CA SER A 279 22.23 6.00 -2.15
C SER A 279 20.77 5.66 -2.38
N PHE A 280 20.46 4.76 -3.32
CA PHE A 280 19.07 4.45 -3.66
C PHE A 280 18.45 3.48 -2.68
N HIS A 281 17.18 3.70 -2.38
CA HIS A 281 16.40 2.77 -1.58
C HIS A 281 14.95 2.66 -2.04
N LEU A 282 14.41 1.44 -1.93
CA LEU A 282 12.98 1.18 -2.02
C LEU A 282 12.36 1.15 -0.62
N ARG A 283 11.21 1.79 -0.46
CA ARG A 283 10.42 1.70 0.77
C ARG A 283 9.46 0.51 0.72
N PHE A 284 9.38 -0.24 1.81
CA PHE A 284 8.36 -1.26 2.03
C PHE A 284 7.79 -1.13 3.44
N THR A 285 6.61 -1.72 3.66
CA THR A 285 6.05 -1.78 5.00
C THR A 285 5.50 -3.15 5.32
N GLY A 286 6.06 -3.76 6.37
CA GLY A 286 5.40 -4.85 7.10
C GLY A 286 5.08 -4.41 8.52
N THR A 287 5.62 -5.10 9.52
CA THR A 287 5.54 -4.70 10.93
C THR A 287 6.47 -3.55 11.30
N TYR A 288 7.24 -3.02 10.33
CA TYR A 288 8.10 -1.86 10.46
C TYR A 288 8.34 -1.16 9.11
N ALA A 289 8.79 0.09 9.21
CA ALA A 289 9.23 0.96 8.13
C ALA A 289 10.51 0.42 7.49
N GLY A 290 10.33 -0.34 6.42
CA GLY A 290 11.41 -1.04 5.73
C GLY A 290 12.05 -0.23 4.61
N ARG A 291 13.34 -0.44 4.41
CA ARG A 291 14.14 0.06 3.30
C ARG A 291 14.96 -1.08 2.71
N ILE A 292 14.98 -1.17 1.39
CA ILE A 292 15.92 -1.99 0.62
C ILE A 292 16.89 -1.02 -0.04
N PHE A 293 18.13 -0.94 0.45
CA PHE A 293 19.17 -0.11 -0.17
C PHE A 293 19.85 -0.90 -1.28
N PHE A 294 19.98 -0.27 -2.43
CA PHE A 294 20.55 -0.88 -3.61
C PHE A 294 21.37 0.09 -4.46
N LYS A 295 22.18 -0.48 -5.34
CA LYS A 295 22.97 0.25 -6.33
C LYS A 295 22.71 -0.34 -7.71
N PRO A 296 22.31 0.47 -8.70
CA PRO A 296 22.22 0.03 -10.09
C PRO A 296 23.59 -0.41 -10.62
N ASP A 297 23.64 -1.55 -11.29
CA ASP A 297 24.76 -2.01 -12.10
C ASP A 297 24.29 -2.07 -13.57
N ILE A 298 24.38 -0.91 -14.22
CA ILE A 298 23.85 -0.67 -15.56
C ILE A 298 24.56 -1.53 -16.60
N GLU A 299 25.86 -1.75 -16.45
CA GLU A 299 26.67 -2.52 -17.40
C GLU A 299 26.17 -3.95 -17.52
N ASN A 300 25.67 -4.52 -16.43
CA ASN A 300 25.18 -5.90 -16.38
C ASN A 300 23.66 -6.01 -16.38
N ASN A 301 22.91 -4.91 -16.47
CA ASN A 301 21.45 -4.88 -16.26
C ASN A 301 21.05 -5.59 -14.95
N THR A 302 21.82 -5.37 -13.89
CA THR A 302 21.53 -5.91 -12.57
C THR A 302 21.51 -4.82 -11.52
N CYS A 303 21.18 -5.18 -10.29
CA CYS A 303 21.40 -4.31 -9.15
C CYS A 303 22.04 -5.08 -8.00
N ILE A 304 22.76 -4.33 -7.17
CA ILE A 304 23.37 -4.84 -5.95
C ILE A 304 22.51 -4.40 -4.78
N VAL A 305 22.04 -5.31 -3.94
CA VAL A 305 21.25 -5.03 -2.72
C VAL A 305 22.15 -5.17 -1.50
N ALA A 306 22.32 -4.08 -0.76
CA ALA A 306 23.26 -4.02 0.35
C ALA A 306 22.60 -4.13 1.74
N HIS A 307 21.36 -3.67 1.87
CA HIS A 307 20.65 -3.65 3.16
C HIS A 307 19.15 -3.85 2.96
N ILE A 308 18.56 -4.66 3.83
CA ILE A 308 17.12 -4.94 3.92
C ILE A 308 16.73 -4.85 5.38
N GLY A 309 15.90 -3.86 5.73
CA GLY A 309 15.41 -3.71 7.10
C GLY A 309 15.03 -2.28 7.42
N LYS A 310 15.11 -1.90 8.69
CA LYS A 310 14.83 -0.51 9.11
C LYS A 310 15.75 0.48 8.40
N LYS A 311 15.29 1.74 8.32
CA LYS A 311 16.05 2.84 7.74
C LYS A 311 17.44 2.97 8.38
N LEU A 312 18.46 3.20 7.55
CA LEU A 312 19.81 3.54 8.00
C LEU A 312 19.83 4.93 8.66
N LYS A 313 20.89 5.23 9.42
CA LYS A 313 21.05 6.57 9.98
C LYS A 313 21.07 7.60 8.87
N ASN A 314 20.32 8.68 9.07
CA ASN A 314 20.23 9.76 8.13
C ASN A 314 20.07 11.09 8.86
N GLN A 315 20.26 12.20 8.16
CA GLN A 315 20.01 13.50 8.76
C GLN A 315 18.51 13.76 8.79
N THR A 316 17.97 14.03 9.98
CA THR A 316 16.61 14.53 10.16
C THR A 316 16.66 16.05 10.05
N PHE A 317 15.95 16.61 9.06
CA PHE A 317 15.61 18.03 9.10
C PHE A 317 14.57 18.19 10.22
N HIS A 318 14.94 18.91 11.27
CA HIS A 318 14.03 19.33 12.34
C HIS A 318 13.31 20.61 11.95
#